data_AF-A0A1B0CSZ0-F1
#
_entry.id   AF-A0A1B0CSZ0-F1
#
_cell.length_a   1.000
_cell.length_b   1.000
_cell.length_c   1.000
_cell.angle_alpha   90.00
_cell.angle_beta   90.00
_cell.angle_gamma   90.00
#
_symmetry.space_group_name_H-M   'P 1'
#
loop_
_entity.id
_entity.type
_entity.pdbx_description
1 polymer ?
#
loop_
_entity_poly.entity_id
_entity_poly.type
_entity_poly.pdbx_seq_one_letter_code
_entity_poly.pdbx_strand_id
1 'polypeptide(L)'
;MNFNIYPATKYGVTALTESFRQDFINEKSGIKITSISPGTVQTEITPDYSAESLKNIPHLMPVDISNAVLYTLGTPPNVNFNLAKCRISGKTSVSTSY
;
A
#
# COMPACT_ATOMS: atom_id res chain seq x y z
N MET A 1 -2.41 -0.67 -20.17
CA MET A 1 -3.78 -1.02 -19.71
C MET A 1 -4.55 0.26 -19.44
N ASN A 2 -5.86 0.30 -19.67
CA ASN A 2 -6.66 1.48 -19.31
C ASN A 2 -6.97 1.42 -17.80
N PHE A 3 -6.27 2.21 -16.99
CA PHE A 3 -6.36 2.24 -15.52
C PHE A 3 -7.70 2.79 -15.00
N ASN A 4 -8.77 2.85 -15.78
CA ASN A 4 -10.02 3.50 -15.33
C ASN A 4 -10.74 2.69 -14.24
N ILE A 5 -10.75 1.36 -14.33
CA ILE A 5 -11.48 0.49 -13.39
C ILE A 5 -10.67 0.19 -12.12
N TYR A 6 -9.33 0.15 -12.21
CA TYR A 6 -8.46 -0.23 -11.08
C TYR A 6 -8.59 0.70 -9.85
N PRO A 7 -8.62 2.04 -9.99
CA PRO A 7 -8.89 2.95 -8.87
C PRO A 7 -10.25 2.70 -8.23
N ALA A 8 -11.29 2.42 -9.03
CA ALA A 8 -12.63 2.13 -8.50
C ALA A 8 -12.61 0.86 -7.64
N THR A 9 -11.95 -0.21 -8.10
CA THR A 9 -11.84 -1.45 -7.31
C THR A 9 -11.00 -1.25 -6.04
N LYS A 10 -9.90 -0.50 -6.10
CA LYS A 10 -9.06 -0.19 -4.90
C LYS A 10 -9.77 0.72 -3.90
N TYR A 11 -10.64 1.61 -4.37
CA TYR A 11 -11.51 2.39 -3.49
C TYR A 11 -12.56 1.49 -2.83
N GLY A 12 -13.16 0.56 -3.58
CA GLY A 12 -14.05 -0.47 -3.04
C GLY A 12 -13.40 -1.32 -1.95
N VAL A 13 -12.16 -1.77 -2.15
CA VAL A 13 -11.39 -2.50 -1.11
C VAL A 13 -11.20 -1.65 0.16
N THR A 14 -10.99 -0.35 0.02
CA THR A 14 -10.88 0.57 1.17
C THR A 14 -12.19 0.65 1.95
N ALA A 15 -13.32 0.78 1.25
CA ALA A 15 -14.64 0.80 1.87
C ALA A 15 -14.95 -0.52 2.59
N LEU A 16 -14.68 -1.66 1.95
CA LEU A 16 -14.88 -3.00 2.53
C LEU A 16 -14.03 -3.21 3.78
N THR A 17 -12.78 -2.76 3.76
CA THR A 17 -11.90 -2.84 4.94
C THR A 17 -12.50 -2.10 6.12
N GLU A 18 -13.03 -0.89 5.90
CA GLU A 18 -13.62 -0.08 6.96
C GLU A 18 -14.93 -0.66 7.48
N SER A 19 -15.80 -1.17 6.60
CA SER A 19 -17.02 -1.88 7.01
C SER A 19 -16.70 -3.07 7.90
N PHE A 20 -15.81 -3.98 7.47
CA PHE A 20 -15.45 -5.12 8.29
C PHE A 20 -14.78 -4.70 9.60
N ARG A 21 -13.89 -3.70 9.58
CA ARG A 21 -13.29 -3.21 10.82
C ARG A 21 -14.34 -2.81 11.85
N GLN A 22 -15.42 -2.15 11.43
CA GLN A 22 -16.51 -1.78 12.33
C GLN A 22 -17.28 -3.01 12.84
N ASP A 23 -17.61 -3.96 11.95
CA ASP A 23 -18.33 -5.19 12.30
C ASP A 23 -17.56 -6.01 13.35
N PHE A 24 -16.26 -6.26 13.12
CA PHE A 24 -15.42 -7.07 14.01
C PHE A 24 -15.11 -6.39 15.35
N ILE A 25 -15.16 -5.05 15.41
CA ILE A 25 -15.10 -4.30 16.67
C ILE A 25 -16.40 -4.47 17.45
N ASN A 26 -17.55 -4.36 16.79
CA ASN A 26 -18.86 -4.55 17.42
C ASN A 26 -19.01 -5.97 17.98
N GLU A 27 -18.47 -6.97 17.28
CA GLU A 27 -18.45 -8.37 17.72
C GLU A 27 -17.42 -8.68 18.82
N LYS A 28 -16.53 -7.73 19.17
CA LYS A 28 -15.43 -7.92 20.14
C LYS A 28 -14.55 -9.14 19.84
N SER A 29 -14.39 -9.46 18.55
CA SER A 29 -13.68 -10.64 18.05
C SER A 29 -12.18 -10.66 18.35
N GLY A 30 -11.57 -9.50 18.61
CA GLY A 30 -10.12 -9.35 18.77
C GLY A 30 -9.33 -9.47 17.46
N ILE A 31 -10.01 -9.52 16.31
CA ILE A 31 -9.38 -9.62 14.99
C ILE A 31 -8.87 -8.25 14.54
N LYS A 32 -7.60 -8.17 14.11
CA LYS A 32 -7.01 -6.97 13.52
C LYS A 32 -7.30 -6.91 12.02
N ILE A 33 -7.84 -5.79 11.56
CA ILE A 33 -8.09 -5.52 10.14
C ILE A 33 -7.31 -4.28 9.74
N THR A 34 -6.42 -4.44 8.76
CA THR A 34 -5.57 -3.37 8.23
C THR A 34 -5.55 -3.42 6.71
N SER A 35 -5.74 -2.27 6.06
CA SER A 35 -5.48 -2.11 4.63
C SER A 35 -4.09 -1.52 4.40
N ILE A 36 -3.30 -2.16 3.53
CA ILE A 36 -2.01 -1.66 3.05
C ILE A 36 -2.22 -1.12 1.64
N SER A 37 -1.99 0.18 1.47
CA SER A 37 -2.23 0.92 0.25
C SER A 37 -0.92 1.52 -0.29
N PRO A 38 -0.17 0.75 -1.10
CA PRO A 38 1.08 1.23 -1.67
C PRO A 38 0.86 2.24 -2.79
N GLY A 39 1.87 3.09 -3.00
CA GLY A 39 2.06 3.84 -4.24
C GLY A 39 2.67 2.97 -5.34
N THR A 40 3.49 3.58 -6.21
CA THR A 40 4.22 2.85 -7.25
C THR A 40 5.23 1.88 -6.65
N VAL A 41 5.15 0.60 -7.03
CA VAL A 41 6.07 -0.47 -6.59
C VAL A 41 6.58 -1.21 -7.82
N GLN A 42 7.89 -1.45 -7.89
CA GLN A 42 8.48 -2.25 -8.96
C GLN A 42 8.06 -3.71 -8.81
N THR A 43 7.11 -4.13 -9.65
CA THR A 43 6.48 -5.46 -9.63
C THR A 43 6.02 -5.82 -11.04
N GLU A 44 5.65 -7.08 -11.24
CA GLU A 44 5.21 -7.63 -12.51
C GLU A 44 3.73 -7.37 -12.81
N ILE A 45 3.01 -6.61 -11.95
CA ILE A 45 1.56 -6.38 -12.08
C ILE A 45 1.19 -5.62 -13.36
N THR A 46 2.11 -4.83 -13.92
CA THR A 46 1.97 -4.19 -15.23
C THR A 46 3.35 -3.98 -15.85
N PRO A 47 3.50 -4.06 -17.19
CA PRO A 47 4.74 -3.73 -17.89
C PRO A 47 5.28 -2.32 -17.58
N ASP A 48 4.38 -1.38 -17.24
CA ASP A 48 4.73 -0.01 -16.84
C ASP A 48 5.50 0.04 -15.50
N TYR A 49 5.44 -1.03 -14.70
CA TYR A 49 6.14 -1.16 -13.42
C TYR A 49 7.37 -2.07 -13.50
N SER A 50 7.84 -2.37 -14.71
CA SER A 50 9.12 -3.08 -14.93
C SER A 50 10.32 -2.23 -14.50
N ALA A 51 11.45 -2.90 -14.28
CA ALA A 51 12.71 -2.25 -13.90
C ALA A 51 13.15 -1.17 -14.90
N GLU A 52 12.99 -1.43 -16.21
CA GLU A 52 13.33 -0.46 -17.24
C GLU A 52 12.40 0.75 -17.23
N SER A 53 11.08 0.52 -17.13
CA SER A 53 10.06 1.58 -17.13
C SER A 53 10.17 2.50 -15.90
N LEU A 54 10.55 1.95 -14.76
CA LEU A 54 10.63 2.68 -13.49
C LEU A 54 12.01 3.27 -13.19
N LYS A 55 13.01 3.07 -14.05
CA LYS A 55 14.40 3.48 -13.81
C LYS A 55 14.57 4.93 -13.35
N ASN A 56 13.75 5.85 -13.88
CA ASN A 56 13.79 7.28 -13.56
C ASN A 56 12.57 7.78 -12.77
N ILE A 57 11.66 6.89 -12.40
CA ILE A 57 10.45 7.21 -11.65
C ILE A 57 10.70 6.80 -10.21
N PRO A 58 10.52 7.67 -9.21
CA PRO A 58 10.54 7.23 -7.82
C PRO A 58 9.53 6.09 -7.62
N HIS A 59 10.00 4.94 -7.14
CA HIS A 59 9.18 3.76 -6.83
C HIS A 59 9.66 3.09 -5.54
N LEU A 60 8.78 2.29 -4.93
CA LEU A 60 9.12 1.38 -3.83
C LEU A 60 9.57 0.03 -4.39
N MET A 61 10.31 -0.71 -3.57
CA MET A 61 10.64 -2.11 -3.85
C MET A 61 9.63 -3.04 -3.15
N PRO A 62 9.43 -4.28 -3.65
CA PRO A 62 8.55 -5.25 -3.00
C PRO A 62 8.88 -5.51 -1.53
N VAL A 63 10.18 -5.43 -1.18
CA VAL A 63 10.68 -5.55 0.19
C VAL A 63 10.15 -4.45 1.12
N ASP A 64 9.89 -3.25 0.61
CA ASP A 64 9.32 -2.17 1.42
C ASP A 64 7.88 -2.49 1.84
N ILE A 65 7.14 -3.19 0.97
CA ILE A 65 5.77 -3.61 1.25
C ILE A 65 5.74 -4.80 2.20
N SER A 66 6.64 -5.79 2.04
CA SER A 66 6.72 -6.90 3.00
C SER A 66 7.13 -6.43 4.40
N ASN A 67 8.02 -5.44 4.50
CA ASN A 67 8.38 -4.81 5.76
C ASN A 67 7.18 -4.09 6.41
N ALA A 68 6.35 -3.40 5.62
CA ALA A 68 5.13 -2.77 6.12
C ALA A 68 4.10 -3.80 6.65
N VAL A 69 3.97 -4.95 5.97
CA VAL A 69 3.16 -6.08 6.44
C VAL A 69 3.70 -6.59 7.77
N LEU A 70 5.01 -6.87 7.85
CA LEU A 70 5.65 -7.38 9.06
C LEU A 70 5.48 -6.42 10.24
N TYR A 71 5.64 -5.12 9.99
CA TYR A 71 5.41 -4.08 11.00
C TYR A 71 3.97 -4.10 11.53
N THR A 72 2.99 -4.25 10.64
CA THR A 72 1.56 -4.31 11.01
C THR A 72 1.24 -5.55 11.85
N LEU A 73 1.84 -6.69 11.50
CA LEU A 73 1.65 -7.93 12.25
C LEU A 73 2.30 -7.87 13.63
N GLY A 74 3.49 -7.26 13.71
CA GLY A 74 4.26 -7.11 14.94
C GLY A 74 3.69 -6.13 15.97
N THR A 75 2.59 -5.42 15.66
CA THR A 75 1.96 -4.54 16.64
C THR A 75 1.33 -5.30 17.81
N PRO A 76 1.35 -4.71 19.02
CA PRO A 76 0.62 -5.25 20.16
C PRO A 76 -0.85 -5.56 19.84
N PRO A 77 -1.49 -6.55 20.50
CA PRO A 77 -2.86 -6.96 20.22
C PRO A 77 -3.90 -5.83 20.33
N ASN A 78 -3.64 -4.84 21.17
CA ASN A 78 -4.50 -3.67 21.39
C ASN A 78 -4.23 -2.51 20.41
N VAL A 79 -3.30 -2.66 19.47
CA VAL A 79 -2.93 -1.62 18.49
C VAL A 79 -3.23 -2.14 17.09
N ASN A 80 -4.20 -1.51 16.43
CA ASN A 80 -4.55 -1.79 15.04
C ASN A 80 -4.33 -0.55 14.17
N PHE A 81 -3.74 -0.74 12.99
CA PHE A 81 -3.66 0.31 11.97
C PHE A 81 -4.84 0.19 11.02
N ASN A 82 -5.55 1.29 10.80
CA ASN A 82 -6.68 1.29 9.87
C ASN A 82 -6.19 1.33 8.41
N LEU A 83 -5.20 2.18 8.12
CA LEU A 83 -4.69 2.41 6.77
C LEU A 83 -3.20 2.70 6.78
N ALA A 84 -2.42 1.80 6.17
CA ALA A 84 -0.98 1.97 5.97
C ALA A 84 -0.73 2.44 4.52
N LYS A 85 -0.44 3.73 4.35
CA LYS A 85 -0.05 4.30 3.04
C LYS A 85 1.46 4.25 2.89
N CYS A 86 1.95 3.37 2.02
CA CYS A 86 3.38 3.28 1.70
C CYS A 86 3.70 4.22 0.54
N ARG A 87 4.48 5.26 0.80
CA ARG A 87 4.95 6.22 -0.21
C ARG A 87 6.44 6.43 -0.05
N ILE A 88 7.09 6.82 -1.14
CA ILE A 88 8.52 7.10 -1.14
C ILE A 88 8.76 8.37 -0.34
N SER A 89 9.73 8.31 0.57
CA SER A 89 10.18 9.47 1.32
C SER A 89 11.16 10.29 0.48
N GLY A 90 10.72 11.47 0.01
CA GLY A 90 11.60 12.61 -0.28
C GLY A 90 12.70 12.47 -1.34
N LYS A 91 12.48 11.78 -2.47
CA LYS A 91 13.29 11.99 -3.69
C LYS A 91 12.46 12.57 -4.83
N THR A 92 12.19 13.87 -4.72
CA THR A 92 11.89 14.72 -5.86
C THR A 92 13.24 15.15 -6.46
N SER A 93 13.79 14.39 -7.41
CA SER A 93 15.03 14.77 -8.10
C SER A 93 14.71 15.51 -9.40
N VAL A 94 14.48 16.81 -9.28
CA VAL A 94 14.91 17.77 -10.30
C VAL A 94 16.21 18.41 -9.81
N SER A 95 17.34 18.05 -10.43
CA SER A 95 18.54 18.89 -10.59
C SER A 95 19.57 18.15 -11.48
N THR A 96 19.59 18.54 -12.75
CA THR A 96 20.74 19.10 -13.47
C THR A 96 22.16 18.78 -12.98
N SER A 97 22.98 18.34 -13.95
CA SER A 97 24.45 18.46 -14.08
C SER A 97 25.34 17.66 -13.13
N TYR A 98 26.02 16.63 -13.68
CA TYR A 98 27.39 16.72 -14.19
C TYR A 98 27.55 15.78 -15.39
#